data_AF-A0A0M9YF32-F1
#
_entry.id   AF-A0A0M9YF32-F1
#
_cell.length_a   1.000
_cell.length_b   1.000
_cell.length_c   1.000
_cell.angle_alpha   90.00
_cell.angle_beta   90.00
_cell.angle_gamma   90.00
#
_symmetry.space_group_name_H-M   'P 1'
#
loop_
_entity.id
_entity.type
_entity.pdbx_description
1 polymer ?
#
loop_
_entity_poly.entity_id
_entity_poly.type
_entity_poly.pdbx_seq_one_letter_code
_entity_poly.pdbx_strand_id
1 'polypeptide(L)'
;MAPVSLMEFLKQALIALLITSAGWIGSTLLLYLMSFGHIKTLHLLLRVRRSLAHVPAGSVFHCRSGEVTVTRYDPTVDEDVTLSFVRFSWPTLLRWKPGTGKSKARFHRRLRGELFWRTALLVLVTVPLFGGVLWLTLTSDPLWGYLLVFLVAHQTLLAVISRVFFFKFWALGMVTTYLFLHKVSLWHPSPEVAAPLFCGFMLLSMGLLAVIFRQERKTAV
;
A
#
# COMPACT_ATOMS: atom_id res chain seq x y z
N MET A 1 36.06 -18.35 -26.22
CA MET A 1 35.42 -18.07 -24.92
C MET A 1 35.60 -19.30 -24.05
N ALA A 2 36.29 -19.19 -22.91
CA ALA A 2 36.45 -20.31 -21.99
C ALA A 2 35.09 -20.66 -21.34
N PRO A 3 34.74 -21.95 -21.17
CA PRO A 3 33.50 -22.34 -20.51
C PRO A 3 33.54 -21.85 -19.06
N VAL A 4 32.50 -21.11 -18.66
CA VAL A 4 32.30 -20.70 -17.26
C VAL A 4 32.22 -21.97 -16.42
N SER A 5 33.02 -22.03 -15.36
CA SER A 5 32.94 -23.18 -14.45
C SER A 5 31.55 -23.21 -13.81
N LEU A 6 30.96 -24.41 -13.70
CA LEU A 6 29.62 -24.59 -13.11
C LEU A 6 29.50 -23.88 -11.75
N MET A 7 30.59 -23.86 -10.98
CA MET A 7 30.69 -23.20 -9.68
C MET A 7 30.52 -21.67 -9.77
N GLU A 8 31.13 -21.01 -10.75
CA GLU A 8 30.98 -19.56 -10.94
C GLU A 8 29.55 -19.18 -11.31
N PHE A 9 28.91 -19.98 -12.16
CA PHE A 9 27.51 -19.78 -12.53
C PHE A 9 26.59 -19.92 -11.31
N LEU A 10 26.75 -21.00 -10.52
CA LEU A 10 25.97 -21.22 -9.31
C LEU A 10 26.12 -20.09 -8.30
N LYS A 11 27.34 -19.58 -8.10
CA LYS A 11 27.60 -18.44 -7.22
C LYS A 11 26.88 -17.18 -7.69
N GLN A 12 26.91 -16.87 -8.99
CA GLN A 12 26.22 -15.70 -9.54
C GLN A 12 24.71 -15.83 -9.45
N ALA A 13 24.16 -17.02 -9.71
CA ALA A 13 22.74 -17.29 -9.58
C ALA A 13 22.25 -17.13 -8.13
N LEU A 14 23.02 -17.62 -7.15
CA LEU A 14 22.70 -17.46 -5.72
C LEU A 14 22.74 -15.99 -5.28
N ILE A 15 23.75 -15.23 -5.73
CA ILE A 15 23.85 -13.80 -5.44
C ILE A 15 22.66 -13.04 -6.06
N ALA A 16 22.35 -13.31 -7.33
CA ALA A 16 21.21 -12.70 -8.00
C ALA A 16 19.91 -13.00 -7.24
N LEU A 17 19.66 -14.27 -6.91
CA LEU A 17 18.48 -14.69 -6.15
C LEU A 17 18.36 -14.01 -4.78
N LEU A 18 19.47 -13.88 -4.07
CA LEU A 18 19.52 -13.20 -2.77
C LEU A 18 19.16 -11.71 -2.91
N ILE A 19 19.75 -11.04 -3.90
CA ILE A 19 19.47 -9.62 -4.18
C ILE A 19 18.02 -9.43 -4.62
N THR A 20 17.50 -10.29 -5.50
CA THR A 20 16.09 -10.29 -5.91
C THR A 20 15.18 -10.42 -4.70
N SER A 21 15.47 -11.39 -3.82
CA SER A 21 14.62 -11.70 -2.67
C SER A 21 14.62 -10.56 -1.67
N ALA A 22 15.79 -10.01 -1.34
CA ALA A 22 15.91 -8.86 -0.46
C ALA A 22 15.21 -7.63 -1.05
N GLY A 23 15.44 -7.33 -2.33
CA GLY A 23 14.80 -6.22 -3.04
C GLY A 23 13.29 -6.37 -3.13
N TRP A 24 12.80 -7.58 -3.39
CA TRP A 24 11.36 -7.88 -3.45
C TRP A 24 10.69 -7.74 -2.09
N ILE A 25 11.27 -8.30 -1.03
CA ILE A 25 10.74 -8.18 0.33
C ILE A 25 10.74 -6.71 0.77
N GLY A 26 11.87 -6.01 0.56
CA GLY A 26 12.03 -4.61 0.94
C GLY A 26 11.03 -3.70 0.23
N SER A 27 10.92 -3.81 -1.11
CA SER A 27 9.98 -3.01 -1.89
C SER A 27 8.52 -3.33 -1.55
N THR A 28 8.18 -4.61 -1.37
CA THR A 28 6.82 -5.03 -0.97
C THR A 28 6.45 -4.46 0.39
N LEU A 29 7.33 -4.59 1.39
CA LEU A 29 7.11 -4.06 2.72
C LEU A 29 6.95 -2.54 2.70
N LEU A 30 7.79 -1.84 1.94
CA LEU A 30 7.75 -0.39 1.81
C LEU A 30 6.43 0.09 1.19
N LEU A 31 6.02 -0.49 0.06
CA LEU A 31 4.74 -0.16 -0.58
C LEU A 31 3.55 -0.47 0.33
N TYR A 32 3.66 -1.54 1.12
CA TYR A 32 2.65 -1.90 2.10
C TYR A 32 2.54 -0.87 3.22
N LEU A 33 3.66 -0.47 3.82
CA LEU A 33 3.69 0.57 4.87
C LEU A 33 3.16 1.90 4.36
N MET A 34 3.57 2.32 3.15
CA MET A 34 3.06 3.54 2.53
C MET A 34 1.54 3.50 2.31
N SER A 35 1.01 2.34 1.92
CA SER A 35 -0.43 2.18 1.69
C SER A 35 -1.26 2.38 2.96
N PHE A 36 -0.71 2.03 4.13
CA PHE A 36 -1.40 2.22 5.40
C PHE A 36 -1.40 3.66 5.89
N GLY A 37 -0.33 4.41 5.61
CA GLY A 37 -0.23 5.84 5.86
C GLY A 37 -0.93 6.71 4.80
N HIS A 38 -1.62 6.11 3.83
CA HIS A 38 -2.18 6.84 2.71
C HIS A 38 -3.21 7.91 3.13
N ILE A 39 -3.14 9.09 2.48
CA ILE A 39 -3.96 10.28 2.80
C ILE A 39 -5.46 9.99 2.73
N LYS A 40 -5.93 9.24 1.73
CA LYS A 40 -7.33 8.80 1.61
C LYS A 40 -7.84 8.10 2.88
N THR A 41 -7.03 7.23 3.48
CA THR A 41 -7.39 6.52 4.72
C THR A 41 -7.42 7.47 5.90
N LEU A 42 -6.46 8.41 5.99
CA LEU A 42 -6.46 9.45 7.02
C LEU A 42 -7.67 10.37 6.90
N HIS A 43 -8.05 10.79 5.69
CA HIS A 43 -9.26 11.57 5.45
C HIS A 43 -10.53 10.82 5.88
N LEU A 44 -10.62 9.52 5.58
CA LEU A 44 -11.72 8.68 6.06
C LEU A 44 -11.78 8.68 7.59
N LEU A 45 -10.64 8.47 8.27
CA LEU A 45 -10.59 8.44 9.73
C LEU A 45 -10.90 9.80 10.38
N LEU A 46 -10.47 10.90 9.76
CA LEU A 46 -10.82 12.26 10.20
C LEU A 46 -12.30 12.54 10.01
N ARG A 47 -12.91 12.06 8.91
CA ARG A 47 -14.36 12.13 8.69
C ARG A 47 -15.10 11.35 9.77
N VAL A 48 -14.69 10.11 10.04
CA VAL A 48 -15.24 9.29 11.13
C VAL A 48 -15.12 9.99 12.48
N ARG A 49 -13.99 10.65 12.76
CA ARG A 49 -13.79 11.42 14.00
C ARG A 49 -14.80 12.58 14.11
N ARG A 50 -15.06 13.30 13.02
CA ARG A 50 -16.07 14.37 12.98
C ARG A 50 -17.48 13.81 13.15
N SER A 51 -17.81 12.72 12.48
CA SER A 51 -19.11 12.04 12.64
C SER A 51 -19.33 11.56 14.07
N LEU A 52 -18.29 11.03 14.72
CA LEU A 52 -18.34 10.56 16.10
C LEU A 52 -18.68 11.67 17.11
N ALA A 53 -18.34 12.94 16.81
CA ALA A 53 -18.70 14.06 17.67
C ALA A 53 -20.22 14.19 17.83
N HIS A 54 -20.96 13.93 16.76
CA HIS A 54 -22.43 14.05 16.68
C HIS A 54 -23.17 12.81 17.21
N VAL A 55 -22.46 11.73 17.56
CA VAL A 55 -23.08 10.51 18.11
C VAL A 55 -23.41 10.71 19.60
N PRO A 56 -24.60 10.34 20.09
CA PRO A 56 -24.95 10.43 21.51
C PRO A 56 -23.96 9.70 22.44
N ALA A 57 -23.84 10.15 23.69
CA ALA A 57 -22.92 9.54 24.65
C ALA A 57 -23.30 8.10 25.05
N GLY A 58 -24.60 7.80 25.07
CA GLY A 58 -25.15 6.48 25.39
C GLY A 58 -25.02 5.44 24.29
N SER A 59 -24.47 5.79 23.11
CA SER A 59 -24.37 4.85 21.99
C SER A 59 -23.31 3.77 22.22
N VAL A 60 -23.63 2.57 21.76
CA VAL A 60 -22.76 1.40 21.83
C VAL A 60 -22.26 1.06 20.42
N PHE A 61 -20.95 0.89 20.29
CA PHE A 61 -20.31 0.52 19.03
C PHE A 61 -20.04 -0.98 19.01
N HIS A 62 -20.45 -1.63 17.92
CA HIS A 62 -20.18 -3.04 17.66
C HIS A 62 -19.29 -3.16 16.43
N CYS A 63 -18.42 -4.17 16.40
CA CYS A 63 -17.62 -4.47 15.22
C CYS A 63 -17.90 -5.90 14.79
N ARG A 64 -18.37 -6.07 13.55
CA ARG A 64 -18.60 -7.38 12.91
C ARG A 64 -17.86 -7.38 11.57
N SER A 65 -16.90 -8.29 11.41
CA SER A 65 -16.19 -8.48 10.14
C SER A 65 -15.56 -7.22 9.51
N GLY A 66 -15.12 -6.26 10.33
CA GLY A 66 -14.51 -5.01 9.87
C GLY A 66 -15.50 -3.87 9.57
N GLU A 67 -16.79 -4.13 9.73
CA GLU A 67 -17.83 -3.11 9.77
C GLU A 67 -18.10 -2.71 11.22
N VAL A 68 -18.11 -1.41 11.48
CA VAL A 68 -18.50 -0.84 12.76
C VAL A 68 -19.93 -0.36 12.63
N THR A 69 -20.81 -0.91 13.47
CA THR A 69 -22.18 -0.45 13.63
C THR A 69 -22.31 0.31 14.94
N VAL A 70 -23.24 1.26 14.99
CA VAL A 70 -23.59 2.02 16.18
C VAL A 70 -25.03 1.74 16.54
N THR A 71 -25.25 1.30 17.78
CA THR A 71 -26.59 1.13 18.35
C THR A 71 -26.87 2.33 19.25
N ARG A 72 -27.99 3.00 19.00
CA ARG A 72 -28.45 4.15 19.78
C ARG A 72 -29.95 4.05 20.00
N TYR A 73 -30.40 4.49 21.17
CA TYR A 73 -31.82 4.66 21.44
C TYR A 73 -32.40 5.79 20.59
N ASP A 74 -33.50 5.52 19.91
CA ASP A 74 -34.27 6.48 19.13
C ASP A 74 -35.56 6.84 19.89
N PRO A 75 -35.66 8.07 20.45
CA PRO A 75 -36.83 8.48 21.22
C PRO A 75 -38.09 8.65 20.36
N THR A 76 -37.98 8.67 19.03
CA THR A 76 -39.14 8.83 18.13
C THR A 76 -39.89 7.51 17.92
N VAL A 77 -39.17 6.39 17.98
CA VAL A 77 -39.73 5.04 17.80
C VAL A 77 -39.73 4.25 19.11
N ASP A 78 -39.12 4.79 20.18
CA ASP A 78 -38.92 4.14 21.48
C ASP A 78 -38.14 2.82 21.39
N GLU A 79 -37.18 2.75 20.46
CA GLU A 79 -36.43 1.53 20.17
C GLU A 79 -34.92 1.80 19.97
N ASP A 80 -34.10 0.77 20.21
CA ASP A 80 -32.68 0.79 19.90
C ASP A 80 -32.43 0.56 18.40
N VAL A 81 -32.05 1.60 17.69
CA VAL A 81 -31.75 1.55 16.26
C VAL A 81 -30.27 1.28 16.05
N THR A 82 -29.96 0.26 15.24
CA THR A 82 -28.59 -0.08 14.83
C THR A 82 -28.30 0.45 13.43
N LEU A 83 -27.30 1.32 13.31
CA LEU A 83 -26.90 1.95 12.05
C LEU A 83 -25.48 1.52 11.67
N SER A 84 -25.24 1.32 10.37
CA SER A 84 -23.88 1.15 9.86
C SER A 84 -23.12 2.47 9.98
N PHE A 85 -21.98 2.46 10.67
CA PHE A 85 -21.19 3.66 10.91
C PHE A 85 -20.05 3.78 9.90
N VAL A 86 -19.24 2.72 9.75
CA VAL A 86 -18.09 2.73 8.83
C VAL A 86 -17.53 1.32 8.64
N ARG A 87 -16.99 1.04 7.45
CA ARG A 87 -16.24 -0.17 7.15
C ARG A 87 -14.75 0.14 7.02
N PHE A 88 -13.92 -0.68 7.66
CA PHE A 88 -12.47 -0.56 7.62
C PHE A 88 -11.82 -1.79 6.99
N SER A 89 -10.81 -1.55 6.15
CA SER A 89 -9.95 -2.58 5.60
C SER A 89 -8.93 -3.05 6.63
N TRP A 90 -8.57 -4.34 6.61
CA TRP A 90 -7.48 -4.86 7.43
C TRP A 90 -6.12 -4.35 6.91
N PRO A 91 -5.15 -4.06 7.79
CA PRO A 91 -5.16 -4.05 9.25
C PRO A 91 -5.66 -2.71 9.83
N THR A 92 -6.33 -2.79 10.98
CA THR A 92 -6.83 -1.63 11.72
C THR A 92 -6.95 -1.94 13.21
N LEU A 93 -6.62 -0.99 14.08
CA LEU A 93 -6.86 -1.04 15.53
C LEU A 93 -8.33 -0.87 15.90
N LEU A 94 -9.16 -0.51 14.91
CA LEU A 94 -10.61 -0.37 15.05
C LEU A 94 -11.34 -1.69 14.99
N ARG A 95 -10.64 -2.81 14.78
CA ARG A 95 -11.23 -4.15 14.87
C ARG A 95 -11.08 -4.71 16.30
N TRP A 96 -12.13 -5.34 16.81
CA TRP A 96 -12.12 -6.04 18.11
C TRP A 96 -12.99 -7.30 18.07
N LYS A 97 -12.97 -8.10 19.14
CA LYS A 97 -13.70 -9.37 19.22
C LYS A 97 -15.20 -9.15 18.97
N PRO A 98 -15.82 -9.92 18.05
CA PRO A 98 -17.26 -9.90 17.84
C PRO A 98 -18.03 -10.09 19.16
N GLY A 99 -19.24 -9.52 19.26
CA GLY A 99 -20.08 -9.64 20.45
C GLY A 99 -19.70 -8.71 21.62
N THR A 100 -18.57 -7.97 21.53
CA THR A 100 -18.23 -6.98 22.56
C THR A 100 -18.61 -5.57 22.13
N GLY A 101 -19.58 -4.96 22.82
CA GLY A 101 -19.89 -3.55 22.68
C GLY A 101 -18.77 -2.67 23.24
N LYS A 102 -18.56 -1.50 22.64
CA LYS A 102 -17.63 -0.48 23.13
C LYS A 102 -18.36 0.85 23.28
N SER A 103 -18.12 1.53 24.40
CA SER A 103 -18.62 2.89 24.59
C SER A 103 -17.97 3.88 23.62
N LYS A 104 -18.63 5.01 23.40
CA LYS A 104 -18.11 6.15 22.62
C LYS A 104 -16.68 6.53 23.03
N ALA A 105 -16.41 6.64 24.32
CA ALA A 105 -15.08 7.01 24.82
C ALA A 105 -13.99 6.00 24.44
N ARG A 106 -14.30 4.69 24.51
CA ARG A 106 -13.35 3.64 24.15
C ARG A 106 -13.11 3.55 22.64
N PHE A 107 -14.16 3.74 21.85
CA PHE A 107 -14.04 3.83 20.39
C PHE A 107 -13.20 5.05 19.98
N HIS A 108 -13.44 6.21 20.60
CA HIS A 108 -12.66 7.43 20.36
C HIS A 108 -11.16 7.26 20.67
N ARG A 109 -10.80 6.58 21.78
CA ARG A 109 -9.39 6.27 22.08
C ARG A 109 -8.74 5.40 21.01
N ARG A 110 -9.44 4.37 20.52
CA ARG A 110 -8.94 3.52 19.43
C ARG A 110 -8.80 4.28 18.12
N LEU A 111 -9.73 5.18 17.81
CA LEU A 111 -9.65 6.05 16.64
C LEU A 111 -8.46 7.02 16.71
N ARG A 112 -8.16 7.57 17.89
CA ARG A 112 -6.93 8.36 18.09
C ARG A 112 -5.68 7.51 17.88
N GLY A 113 -5.63 6.31 18.44
CA GLY A 113 -4.52 5.37 18.22
C GLY A 113 -4.35 5.06 16.73
N GLU A 114 -5.44 4.79 16.02
CA GLU A 114 -5.45 4.53 14.57
C GLU A 114 -4.91 5.69 13.76
N LEU A 115 -5.39 6.90 14.04
CA LEU A 115 -4.90 8.12 13.42
C LEU A 115 -3.41 8.34 13.70
N PHE A 116 -2.97 8.09 14.93
CA PHE A 116 -1.58 8.28 15.34
C PHE A 116 -0.62 7.40 14.53
N TRP A 117 -0.80 6.08 14.53
CA TRP A 117 0.14 5.19 13.84
C TRP A 117 0.11 5.37 12.32
N ARG A 118 -1.05 5.63 11.72
CA ARG A 118 -1.14 5.90 10.28
C ARG A 118 -0.51 7.22 9.88
N THR A 119 -0.65 8.25 10.72
CA THR A 119 0.04 9.54 10.52
C THR A 119 1.54 9.36 10.69
N ALA A 120 1.98 8.56 11.66
CA ALA A 120 3.39 8.21 11.83
C ALA A 120 3.94 7.50 10.58
N LEU A 121 3.20 6.57 9.97
CA LEU A 121 3.62 5.95 8.71
C LEU A 121 3.74 6.96 7.55
N LEU A 122 2.80 7.91 7.45
CA LEU A 122 2.90 8.97 6.44
C LEU A 122 4.18 9.80 6.63
N VAL A 123 4.44 10.25 7.87
CA VAL A 123 5.53 11.18 8.18
C VAL A 123 6.89 10.51 8.26
N LEU A 124 6.96 9.25 8.70
CA LEU A 124 8.23 8.52 8.92
C LEU A 124 8.60 7.59 7.77
N VAL A 125 7.65 7.20 6.91
CA VAL A 125 7.92 6.30 5.79
C VAL A 125 7.67 7.00 4.46
N THR A 126 6.44 7.45 4.21
CA THR A 126 6.06 7.99 2.90
C THR A 126 6.80 9.29 2.58
N VAL A 127 6.73 10.30 3.45
CA VAL A 127 7.35 11.62 3.20
C VAL A 127 8.87 11.51 3.05
N PRO A 128 9.62 10.82 3.94
CA PRO A 128 11.06 10.69 3.80
C PRO A 128 11.46 9.89 2.56
N LEU A 129 10.67 8.88 2.17
CA LEU A 129 10.94 8.15 0.93
C LEU A 129 10.82 9.07 -0.29
N PHE A 130 9.71 9.82 -0.42
CA PHE A 130 9.54 10.76 -1.52
C PHE A 130 10.62 11.85 -1.50
N GLY A 131 10.93 12.41 -0.33
CA GLY A 131 11.98 13.41 -0.18
C GLY A 131 13.37 12.88 -0.53
N GLY A 132 13.70 11.67 -0.09
CA GLY A 132 14.97 11.01 -0.39
C GLY A 132 15.13 10.67 -1.87
N VAL A 133 14.08 10.13 -2.51
CA VAL A 133 14.12 9.84 -3.95
C VAL A 133 14.21 11.12 -4.77
N LEU A 134 13.47 12.17 -4.39
CA LEU A 134 13.57 13.48 -5.03
C LEU A 134 14.98 14.06 -4.88
N TRP A 135 15.55 14.01 -3.68
CA TRP A 135 16.92 14.43 -3.40
C TRP A 135 17.92 13.69 -4.31
N LEU A 136 17.87 12.35 -4.34
CA LEU A 136 18.74 11.53 -5.19
C LEU A 136 18.60 11.83 -6.68
N THR A 137 17.38 12.16 -7.13
CA THR A 137 17.11 12.59 -8.52
C THR A 137 17.83 13.89 -8.84
N LEU A 138 17.90 14.82 -7.89
CA LEU A 138 18.52 16.13 -8.08
C LEU A 138 20.05 16.11 -7.88
N THR A 139 20.56 15.25 -7.01
CA THR A 139 21.98 15.30 -6.59
C THR A 139 22.84 14.19 -7.14
N SER A 140 22.26 13.05 -7.52
CA SER A 140 23.05 11.84 -7.84
C SER A 140 22.85 11.39 -9.28
N ASP A 141 21.64 11.02 -9.66
CA ASP A 141 21.36 10.48 -10.99
C ASP A 141 19.89 10.76 -11.39
N PRO A 142 19.62 11.36 -12.56
CA PRO A 142 18.25 11.59 -13.02
C PRO A 142 17.41 10.30 -13.16
N LEU A 143 18.03 9.12 -13.26
CA LEU A 143 17.32 7.84 -13.32
C LEU A 143 16.46 7.57 -12.07
N TRP A 144 16.78 8.18 -10.92
CA TRP A 144 15.92 8.13 -9.73
C TRP A 144 14.54 8.77 -9.96
N GLY A 145 14.42 9.65 -10.97
CA GLY A 145 13.15 10.23 -11.38
C GLY A 145 12.12 9.19 -11.82
N TYR A 146 12.55 8.06 -12.40
CA TYR A 146 11.65 6.96 -12.75
C TYR A 146 11.05 6.30 -11.50
N LEU A 147 11.84 6.14 -10.43
CA LEU A 147 11.33 5.65 -9.15
C LEU A 147 10.34 6.65 -8.55
N LEU A 148 10.60 7.96 -8.65
CA LEU A 148 9.68 8.99 -8.19
C LEU A 148 8.34 8.91 -8.93
N VAL A 149 8.36 8.82 -10.26
CA VAL A 149 7.16 8.65 -11.10
C VAL A 149 6.40 7.38 -10.72
N PHE A 150 7.11 6.26 -10.51
CA PHE A 150 6.50 5.02 -10.05
C PHE A 150 5.79 5.18 -8.69
N LEU A 151 6.44 5.83 -7.71
CA LEU A 151 5.84 6.07 -6.40
C LEU A 151 4.60 6.95 -6.49
N VAL A 152 4.63 8.02 -7.30
CA VAL A 152 3.47 8.89 -7.56
C VAL A 152 2.32 8.07 -8.17
N ALA A 153 2.62 7.26 -9.19
CA ALA A 153 1.63 6.41 -9.84
C ALA A 153 1.02 5.39 -8.86
N HIS A 154 1.84 4.77 -8.00
CA HIS A 154 1.37 3.86 -6.97
C HIS A 154 0.43 4.55 -5.96
N GLN A 155 0.77 5.75 -5.47
CA GLN A 155 -0.11 6.52 -4.58
C GLN A 155 -1.41 6.93 -5.30
N THR A 156 -1.33 7.29 -6.57
CA THR A 156 -2.51 7.63 -7.38
C THR A 156 -3.43 6.42 -7.56
N LEU A 157 -2.86 5.25 -7.84
CA LEU A 157 -3.60 4.00 -7.94
C LEU A 157 -4.32 3.65 -6.64
N LEU A 158 -3.65 3.79 -5.50
CA LEU A 158 -4.24 3.64 -4.17
C LEU A 158 -5.40 4.62 -3.95
N ALA A 159 -5.24 5.87 -4.37
CA ALA A 159 -6.30 6.86 -4.27
C ALA A 159 -7.55 6.47 -5.10
N VAL A 160 -7.37 5.88 -6.29
CA VAL A 160 -8.46 5.49 -7.18
C VAL A 160 -9.14 4.18 -6.75
N ILE A 161 -8.37 3.12 -6.52
CA ILE A 161 -8.89 1.74 -6.36
C ILE A 161 -8.88 1.29 -4.89
N SER A 162 -8.13 1.95 -4.02
CA SER A 162 -7.87 1.50 -2.64
C SER A 162 -7.18 0.12 -2.56
N ARG A 163 -6.43 -0.28 -3.59
CA ARG A 163 -5.67 -1.54 -3.63
C ARG A 163 -4.18 -1.27 -3.78
N VAL A 164 -3.36 -2.03 -3.05
CA VAL A 164 -1.90 -1.99 -3.13
C VAL A 164 -1.46 -2.76 -4.36
N PHE A 165 -0.55 -2.17 -5.12
CA PHE A 165 0.09 -2.85 -6.23
C PHE A 165 1.38 -3.49 -5.74
N PHE A 166 1.55 -4.78 -5.99
CA PHE A 166 2.76 -5.51 -5.60
C PHE A 166 3.55 -5.95 -6.82
N PHE A 167 4.87 -5.91 -6.71
CA PHE A 167 5.73 -6.55 -7.68
C PHE A 167 5.57 -8.07 -7.57
N LYS A 168 5.39 -8.75 -8.70
CA LYS A 168 5.56 -10.21 -8.72
C LYS A 168 7.05 -10.52 -8.59
N PHE A 169 7.40 -11.45 -7.70
CA PHE A 169 8.78 -11.88 -7.47
C PHE A 169 9.50 -12.21 -8.79
N TRP A 170 8.82 -12.93 -9.69
CA TRP A 170 9.38 -13.31 -11.00
C TRP A 170 9.74 -12.10 -11.88
N ALA A 171 8.95 -11.03 -11.87
CA ALA A 171 9.25 -9.83 -12.66
C ALA A 171 10.52 -9.14 -12.16
N LEU A 172 10.65 -9.04 -10.82
CA LEU A 172 11.86 -8.48 -10.20
C LEU A 172 13.07 -9.41 -10.41
N GLY A 173 12.83 -10.73 -10.35
CA GLY A 173 13.80 -11.79 -10.59
C GLY A 173 14.35 -11.79 -12.00
N MET A 174 13.51 -11.61 -13.01
CA MET A 174 13.95 -11.50 -14.41
C MET A 174 14.86 -10.28 -14.60
N VAL A 175 14.49 -9.11 -14.06
CA VAL A 175 15.30 -7.88 -14.18
C VAL A 175 16.63 -8.00 -13.45
N THR A 176 16.63 -8.51 -12.21
CA THR A 176 17.85 -8.66 -11.41
C THR A 176 18.76 -9.74 -11.99
N THR A 177 18.22 -10.91 -12.32
CA THR A 177 18.95 -11.99 -13.01
C THR A 177 19.57 -11.49 -14.31
N TYR A 178 18.85 -10.69 -15.10
CA TYR A 178 19.35 -10.10 -16.33
C TYR A 178 20.48 -9.07 -16.14
N LEU A 179 20.40 -8.23 -15.10
CA LEU A 179 21.45 -7.26 -14.77
C LEU A 179 22.72 -7.92 -14.20
N PHE A 180 22.58 -9.03 -13.46
CA PHE A 180 23.71 -9.69 -12.77
C PHE A 180 24.33 -10.86 -13.55
N LEU A 181 23.61 -11.46 -14.50
CA LEU A 181 24.19 -12.44 -15.44
C LEU A 181 24.90 -11.73 -16.58
N HIS A 182 26.09 -11.23 -16.27
CA HIS A 182 26.96 -10.48 -17.18
C HIS A 182 27.44 -11.27 -18.42
N LYS A 183 27.10 -12.57 -18.53
CA LYS A 183 27.68 -13.50 -19.52
C LYS A 183 26.70 -14.32 -20.35
N VAL A 184 25.39 -14.13 -20.19
CA VAL A 184 24.45 -14.69 -21.19
C VAL A 184 24.53 -13.75 -22.38
N SER A 185 24.81 -14.27 -23.59
CA SER A 185 24.91 -13.50 -24.84
C SER A 185 23.57 -12.93 -25.32
N LEU A 186 22.75 -12.47 -24.38
CA LEU A 186 21.53 -11.72 -24.61
C LEU A 186 21.93 -10.24 -24.60
N TRP A 187 21.22 -9.43 -25.38
CA TRP A 187 21.39 -7.99 -25.39
C TRP A 187 21.29 -7.43 -23.96
N HIS A 188 22.27 -6.63 -23.49
CA HIS A 188 22.20 -5.91 -22.21
C HIS A 188 21.97 -4.42 -22.50
N PRO A 189 20.72 -3.90 -22.45
CA PRO A 189 20.45 -2.48 -22.57
C PRO A 189 21.20 -1.72 -21.47
N SER A 190 21.68 -0.53 -21.80
CA SER A 190 22.22 0.39 -20.80
C SER A 190 21.17 0.65 -19.70
N PRO A 191 21.60 0.99 -18.47
CA PRO A 191 20.69 1.38 -17.40
C PRO A 191 19.68 2.46 -17.82
N GLU A 192 20.12 3.37 -18.69
CA GLU A 192 19.32 4.44 -19.29
C GLU A 192 18.16 3.95 -20.16
N VAL A 193 18.26 2.74 -20.73
CA VAL A 193 17.18 2.11 -21.52
C VAL A 193 16.36 1.17 -20.64
N ALA A 194 17.01 0.43 -19.73
CA ALA A 194 16.34 -0.55 -18.88
C ALA A 194 15.40 0.11 -17.85
N ALA A 195 15.83 1.20 -17.20
CA ALA A 195 15.05 1.90 -16.19
C ALA A 195 13.71 2.48 -16.72
N PRO A 196 13.67 3.23 -17.84
CA PRO A 196 12.41 3.72 -18.40
C PRO A 196 11.52 2.59 -18.92
N LEU A 197 12.08 1.54 -19.54
CA LEU A 197 11.28 0.40 -20.00
C LEU A 197 10.59 -0.30 -18.84
N PHE A 198 11.33 -0.57 -17.76
CA PHE A 198 10.76 -1.15 -16.55
C PHE A 198 9.69 -0.24 -15.95
N CYS A 199 9.99 1.05 -15.78
CA CYS A 199 9.03 2.04 -15.28
C CYS A 199 7.76 2.08 -16.14
N GLY A 200 7.89 2.16 -17.47
CA GLY A 200 6.77 2.18 -18.41
C GLY A 200 5.91 0.91 -18.31
N PHE A 201 6.54 -0.27 -18.25
CA PHE A 201 5.82 -1.53 -18.05
C PHE A 201 5.02 -1.56 -16.74
N MET A 202 5.61 -1.06 -15.65
CA MET A 202 4.93 -0.97 -14.35
C MET A 202 3.74 -0.01 -14.40
N LEU A 203 3.91 1.17 -15.02
CA LEU A 203 2.85 2.17 -15.19
C LEU A 203 1.69 1.64 -16.03
N LEU A 204 1.99 0.96 -17.14
CA LEU A 204 0.98 0.30 -17.98
C LEU A 204 0.21 -0.77 -17.20
N SER A 205 0.91 -1.57 -16.39
CA SER A 205 0.29 -2.60 -15.54
C SER A 205 -0.66 -1.97 -14.50
N MET A 206 -0.25 -0.87 -13.86
CA MET A 206 -1.10 -0.12 -12.94
C MET A 206 -2.32 0.48 -13.65
N GLY A 207 -2.13 1.05 -14.84
CA GLY A 207 -3.21 1.61 -15.67
C GLY A 207 -4.23 0.55 -16.06
N LEU A 208 -3.78 -0.62 -16.52
CA LEU A 208 -4.64 -1.75 -16.86
C LEU A 208 -5.47 -2.21 -15.66
N LEU A 209 -4.85 -2.39 -14.49
CA LEU A 209 -5.56 -2.73 -13.27
C LEU A 209 -6.60 -1.67 -12.88
N ALA A 210 -6.28 -0.39 -13.06
CA ALA A 210 -7.23 0.69 -12.83
C ALA A 210 -8.45 0.62 -13.74
N VAL A 211 -8.28 0.25 -15.00
CA VAL A 211 -9.38 0.04 -15.95
C VAL A 211 -10.22 -1.17 -15.53
N ILE A 212 -9.59 -2.32 -15.28
CA ILE A 212 -10.28 -3.56 -14.89
C ILE A 212 -11.13 -3.34 -13.64
N PHE A 213 -10.55 -2.79 -12.56
CA PHE A 213 -11.31 -2.55 -11.32
C PHE A 213 -12.42 -1.51 -11.48
N ARG A 214 -12.25 -0.53 -12.36
CA ARG A 214 -13.34 0.41 -12.69
C ARG A 214 -14.47 -0.27 -13.43
N GLN A 215 -14.18 -1.21 -14.33
CA GLN A 215 -15.20 -1.97 -15.05
C GLN A 215 -15.96 -2.91 -14.10
N GLU A 216 -15.27 -3.69 -13.27
CA GLU A 216 -15.90 -4.56 -12.26
C GLU A 216 -16.84 -3.80 -11.33
N ARG A 217 -16.45 -2.58 -10.94
CA ARG A 217 -17.29 -1.73 -10.07
C ARG A 217 -18.54 -1.21 -10.77
N LYS A 218 -18.50 -1.00 -12.09
CA LYS A 218 -19.67 -0.59 -12.87
C LYS A 218 -20.66 -1.73 -13.08
N THR A 219 -20.18 -2.97 -13.18
CA THR A 219 -21.03 -4.15 -13.37
C THR A 219 -21.63 -4.68 -12.07
N ALA A 220 -21.10 -4.28 -10.91
CA ALA A 220 -21.57 -4.68 -9.59
C ALA A 220 -22.65 -3.73 -8.99
N VAL A 221 -23.03 -2.69 -9.72
CA VAL A 221 -24.12 -1.76 -9.41
C VAL A 221 -25.24 -2.00 -10.39
#